data_AF-A0A8J3N5T8-F1
#
_entry.id   AF-A0A8J3N5T8-F1
#
_cell.length_a   1.000
_cell.length_b   1.000
_cell.length_c   1.000
_cell.angle_alpha   90.00
_cell.angle_beta   90.00
_cell.angle_gamma   90.00
#
_symmetry.space_group_name_H-M   'P 1'
#
loop_
_entity.id
_entity.type
_entity.pdbx_description
1 polymer ?
#
loop_
_entity_poly.entity_id
_entity_poly.type
_entity_poly.pdbx_seq_one_letter_code
_entity_poly.pdbx_strand_id
1 'polypeptide(L)'
;MAVTRGFEGNVLEIQMLTALAFAAQGKTKRALRVLGPLLERAEPEGYIRLFADEGQPMAHLLTYISAATSASPEYLRTIQTALIPTQETQVLVPDVQSVVSQWSLIEPLTARELEILRLLAAGSSNLQIAHQLVISLNTVKRHVQHIIAKLGVTNRTQAVASARALRLL
;
A
#
# COMPACT_ATOMS: atom_id res chain seq x y z
N MET A 1 12.65 -16.96 15.98
CA MET A 1 12.99 -16.45 14.64
C MET A 1 12.00 -15.44 14.05
N ALA A 2 11.02 -14.91 14.82
CA ALA A 2 10.09 -13.87 14.33
C ALA A 2 10.60 -12.43 14.51
N VAL A 3 11.57 -12.21 15.41
CA VAL A 3 12.07 -10.87 15.78
C VAL A 3 12.96 -10.26 14.69
N THR A 4 13.73 -11.08 13.97
CA THR A 4 14.61 -10.62 12.88
C THR A 4 13.83 -10.10 11.67
N ARG A 5 12.74 -10.78 11.27
CA ARG A 5 11.87 -10.34 10.16
C ARG A 5 11.19 -8.99 10.38
N GLY A 6 10.82 -8.67 11.63
CA GLY A 6 10.22 -7.37 11.95
C GLY A 6 11.22 -6.21 11.89
N PHE A 7 12.47 -6.46 12.28
CA PHE A 7 13.54 -5.47 12.20
C PHE A 7 13.96 -5.21 10.76
N GLU A 8 14.10 -6.27 9.95
CA GLU A 8 14.45 -6.16 8.53
C GLU A 8 13.36 -5.41 7.75
N GLY A 9 12.08 -5.69 8.00
CA GLY A 9 10.97 -4.93 7.39
C GLY A 9 11.05 -3.41 7.66
N ASN A 10 11.39 -3.01 8.89
CA ASN A 10 11.54 -1.59 9.23
C ASN A 10 12.74 -0.93 8.52
N VAL A 11 13.86 -1.65 8.40
CA VAL A 11 15.04 -1.15 7.69
C VAL A 11 14.73 -1.00 6.19
N LEU A 12 14.04 -1.97 5.60
CA LEU A 12 13.61 -1.93 4.20
C LEU A 12 12.67 -0.75 3.95
N GLU A 13 11.72 -0.48 4.84
CA GLU A 13 10.82 0.66 4.72
C GLU A 13 11.54 2.01 4.84
N ILE A 14 12.47 2.17 5.80
CA ILE A 14 13.25 3.40 5.93
C ILE A 14 14.05 3.66 4.64
N GLN A 15 14.65 2.62 4.07
CA GLN A 15 15.38 2.71 2.80
C GLN A 15 14.44 3.03 1.63
N MET A 16 13.25 2.46 1.61
CA MET A 16 12.22 2.74 0.60
C MET A 16 11.77 4.21 0.66
N LEU A 17 11.39 4.69 1.85
CA LEU A 17 10.98 6.08 2.06
C LEU A 17 12.11 7.05 1.74
N THR A 18 13.36 6.67 2.01
CA THR A 18 14.54 7.45 1.60
C THR A 18 14.67 7.52 0.08
N ALA A 19 14.44 6.41 -0.63
CA ALA A 19 14.44 6.40 -2.09
C ALA A 19 13.33 7.30 -2.66
N LEU A 20 12.12 7.22 -2.10
CA LEU A 20 10.99 8.09 -2.48
C LEU A 20 11.26 9.56 -2.17
N ALA A 21 11.88 9.86 -1.03
CA ALA A 21 12.28 11.22 -0.69
C ALA A 21 13.32 11.78 -1.67
N PHE A 22 14.29 10.97 -2.10
CA PHE A 22 15.23 11.38 -3.15
C PHE A 22 14.52 11.60 -4.49
N ALA A 23 13.52 10.79 -4.83
CA ALA A 23 12.73 10.95 -6.05
C ALA A 23 11.92 12.26 -6.02
N ALA A 24 11.27 12.58 -4.90
CA ALA A 24 10.53 13.83 -4.70
C ALA A 24 11.44 15.08 -4.79
N GLN A 25 12.72 14.95 -4.44
CA GLN A 25 13.73 16.00 -4.61
C GLN A 25 14.31 16.08 -6.03
N GLY A 26 13.78 15.33 -7.00
CA GLY A 26 14.30 15.25 -8.37
C GLY A 26 15.64 14.50 -8.49
N LYS A 27 16.13 13.89 -7.41
CA LYS A 27 17.42 13.16 -7.35
C LYS A 27 17.22 11.70 -7.77
N THR A 28 16.63 11.47 -8.94
CA THR A 28 16.25 10.13 -9.44
C THR A 28 17.40 9.14 -9.44
N LYS A 29 18.62 9.55 -9.86
CA LYS A 29 19.81 8.68 -9.84
C LYS A 29 20.15 8.17 -8.43
N ARG A 30 19.93 8.99 -7.39
CA ARG A 30 20.15 8.58 -5.99
C ARG A 30 19.02 7.69 -5.49
N ALA A 31 17.77 7.99 -5.86
CA ALA A 31 16.62 7.15 -5.55
C ALA A 31 16.82 5.72 -6.08
N LEU A 32 17.21 5.58 -7.35
CA LEU A 32 17.45 4.28 -7.99
C LEU A 32 18.60 3.50 -7.34
N ARG A 33 19.69 4.19 -6.93
CA ARG A 33 20.82 3.55 -6.22
C ARG A 33 20.42 2.96 -4.87
N VAL A 34 19.43 3.55 -4.21
CA VAL A 34 18.89 3.04 -2.94
C VAL A 34 17.86 1.94 -3.19
N LEU A 35 16.98 2.13 -4.19
CA LEU A 35 15.89 1.21 -4.48
C LEU A 35 16.34 -0.14 -5.09
N GLY A 36 17.42 -0.18 -5.87
CA GLY A 36 17.89 -1.42 -6.51
C GLY A 36 18.29 -2.51 -5.51
N PRO A 37 19.30 -2.25 -4.64
CA PRO A 37 19.71 -3.19 -3.60
C PRO A 37 18.60 -3.50 -2.57
N LEU A 38 17.63 -2.59 -2.45
CA LEU A 38 16.47 -2.76 -1.60
C LEU A 38 15.51 -3.83 -2.17
N LEU A 39 15.22 -3.79 -3.47
CA LEU A 39 14.39 -4.79 -4.15
C LEU A 39 15.04 -6.18 -4.12
N GLU A 40 16.35 -6.27 -4.34
CA GLU A 40 17.10 -7.54 -4.29
C GLU A 40 17.04 -8.20 -2.91
N ARG A 41 17.04 -7.40 -1.84
CA ARG A 41 16.95 -7.92 -0.46
C ARG A 41 15.51 -8.26 -0.06
N ALA A 42 14.55 -7.58 -0.66
CA ALA A 42 13.13 -7.77 -0.40
C ALA A 42 12.52 -8.96 -1.18
N GLU A 43 13.10 -9.31 -2.33
CA GLU A 43 12.69 -10.44 -3.17
C GLU A 43 12.68 -11.80 -2.43
N PRO A 44 13.76 -12.28 -1.79
CA PRO A 44 13.77 -13.59 -1.14
C PRO A 44 12.79 -13.70 0.02
N GLU A 45 12.43 -12.56 0.63
CA GLU A 45 11.45 -12.47 1.72
C GLU A 45 10.01 -12.25 1.21
N GLY A 46 9.83 -11.98 -0.09
CA GLY A 46 8.51 -11.79 -0.71
C GLY A 46 7.78 -10.51 -0.31
N TYR A 47 8.49 -9.45 0.09
CA TYR A 47 7.88 -8.18 0.50
C TYR A 47 7.28 -7.42 -0.69
N ILE A 48 6.07 -7.78 -1.13
CA ILE A 48 5.39 -7.12 -2.27
C ILE A 48 4.61 -5.88 -1.79
N ARG A 49 3.84 -6.04 -0.71
CA ARG A 49 2.96 -4.97 -0.20
C ARG A 49 3.70 -3.75 0.31
N LEU A 50 4.91 -3.94 0.84
CA LEU A 50 5.78 -2.85 1.28
C LEU A 50 5.96 -1.77 0.19
N PHE A 51 6.13 -2.21 -1.06
CA PHE A 51 6.30 -1.29 -2.20
C PHE A 51 4.95 -0.92 -2.84
N ALA A 52 4.02 -1.88 -2.92
CA ALA A 52 2.73 -1.66 -3.59
C ALA A 52 1.86 -0.60 -2.88
N ASP A 53 1.90 -0.58 -1.54
CA ASP A 53 1.11 0.34 -0.71
C ASP A 53 1.53 1.82 -0.88
N GLU A 54 2.72 2.09 -1.45
CA GLU A 54 3.23 3.44 -1.70
C GLU A 54 2.57 4.14 -2.89
N GLY A 55 2.01 3.38 -3.84
CA GLY A 55 1.25 3.90 -4.98
C GLY A 55 2.10 4.61 -6.04
N GLN A 56 1.57 5.69 -6.63
CA GLN A 56 2.14 6.39 -7.78
C GLN A 56 3.64 6.78 -7.65
N PRO A 57 4.13 7.29 -6.50
CA PRO A 57 5.55 7.56 -6.32
C PRO A 57 6.45 6.35 -6.53
N MET A 58 6.00 5.17 -6.11
CA MET A 58 6.72 3.91 -6.32
C MET A 58 6.61 3.42 -7.76
N ALA A 59 5.42 3.53 -8.37
CA ALA A 59 5.21 3.17 -9.77
C ALA A 59 6.19 3.92 -10.69
N HIS A 60 6.34 5.23 -10.50
CA HIS A 60 7.29 6.05 -11.25
C HIS A 60 8.72 5.53 -11.11
N LEU A 61 9.16 5.20 -9.90
CA LEU A 61 10.52 4.68 -9.68
C LEU A 61 10.73 3.30 -10.31
N LEU A 62 9.73 2.42 -10.26
CA LEU A 62 9.82 1.10 -10.86
C LEU A 62 9.92 1.15 -12.39
N THR A 63 9.31 2.14 -13.04
CA THR A 63 9.46 2.37 -14.49
C THR A 63 10.92 2.64 -14.87
N TYR A 64 11.69 3.30 -14.01
CA TYR A 64 13.09 3.66 -14.28
C TYR A 64 14.11 2.63 -13.78
N ILE A 65 13.72 1.72 -12.89
CA ILE A 65 14.68 0.81 -12.24
C ILE A 65 14.87 -0.52 -12.94
N SER A 66 14.02 -0.89 -13.89
CA SER A 66 14.07 -2.19 -14.59
C SER A 66 15.43 -2.51 -15.23
N ALA A 67 16.24 -1.50 -15.55
CA ALA A 67 17.59 -1.67 -16.10
C ALA A 67 18.73 -1.58 -15.05
N ALA A 68 18.43 -1.27 -13.79
CA ALA A 68 19.41 -0.92 -12.75
C ALA A 68 19.30 -1.79 -11.47
N THR A 69 18.51 -2.86 -11.51
CA THR A 69 18.35 -3.82 -10.41
C THR A 69 18.57 -5.24 -10.93
N SER A 70 19.12 -6.11 -10.06
CA SER A 70 19.23 -7.55 -10.33
C SER A 70 18.01 -8.33 -9.83
N ALA A 71 17.02 -7.66 -9.21
CA ALA A 71 15.78 -8.28 -8.76
C ALA A 71 15.02 -8.90 -9.93
N SER A 72 14.37 -10.05 -9.71
CA SER A 72 13.75 -10.77 -10.83
C SER A 72 12.65 -9.97 -11.54
N PRO A 73 12.55 -10.07 -12.87
CA PRO A 73 11.49 -9.42 -13.63
C PRO A 73 10.07 -9.80 -13.16
N GLU A 74 9.88 -11.04 -12.71
CA GLU A 74 8.61 -11.53 -12.15
C GLU A 74 8.26 -10.87 -10.82
N TYR A 75 9.25 -10.65 -9.94
CA TYR A 75 9.05 -9.92 -8.70
C TYR A 75 8.65 -8.46 -8.95
N LEU A 76 9.33 -7.78 -9.89
CA LEU A 76 8.97 -6.41 -10.28
C LEU A 76 7.58 -6.34 -10.90
N ARG A 77 7.23 -7.31 -11.75
CA ARG A 77 5.90 -7.41 -12.34
C ARG A 77 4.83 -7.60 -11.27
N THR A 78 5.11 -8.42 -10.26
CA THR A 78 4.21 -8.67 -9.14
C THR A 78 3.95 -7.40 -8.33
N ILE A 79 5.00 -6.61 -8.06
CA ILE A 79 4.86 -5.30 -7.41
C ILE A 79 4.07 -4.33 -8.30
N GLN A 80 4.35 -4.27 -9.61
CA GLN A 80 3.62 -3.42 -10.56
C GLN A 80 2.14 -3.82 -10.71
N THR A 81 1.81 -5.10 -10.67
CA THR A 81 0.42 -5.58 -10.67
C THR A 81 -0.30 -5.25 -9.36
N ALA A 82 0.44 -5.23 -8.25
CA ALA A 82 -0.07 -4.83 -6.94
C ALA A 82 -0.14 -3.30 -6.74
N LEU A 83 0.52 -2.51 -7.60
CA LEU A 83 0.47 -1.05 -7.63
C LEU A 83 -0.84 -0.49 -8.21
N ILE A 84 -1.58 -1.33 -8.93
CA ILE A 84 -2.96 -1.10 -9.36
C ILE A 84 -3.87 -1.68 -8.24
N PRO A 85 -5.06 -1.12 -7.94
CA PRO A 85 -6.01 -1.79 -7.06
C PRO A 85 -6.38 -3.13 -7.70
N THR A 86 -5.66 -4.18 -7.34
CA THR A 86 -5.98 -5.53 -7.76
C THR A 86 -7.19 -5.94 -6.94
N GLN A 87 -8.37 -5.71 -7.54
CA GLN A 87 -9.51 -6.58 -7.33
C GLN A 87 -8.98 -8.01 -7.42
N GLU A 88 -9.06 -8.73 -6.30
CA GLU A 88 -8.89 -10.17 -6.33
C GLU A 88 -9.93 -10.74 -7.29
N THR A 89 -9.47 -11.28 -8.40
CA THR A 89 -10.28 -12.04 -9.33
C THR A 89 -10.90 -13.22 -8.61
N GLN A 90 -12.21 -13.16 -8.34
CA GLN A 90 -13.08 -14.34 -8.39
C GLN A 90 -14.14 -14.15 -9.47
N VAL A 91 -13.84 -14.78 -10.61
CA VAL A 91 -14.69 -15.34 -11.68
C VAL A 91 -16.21 -15.10 -11.60
N LEU A 92 -16.78 -14.43 -12.61
CA LEU A 92 -17.81 -14.94 -13.56
C LEU A 92 -18.59 -13.79 -14.27
N VAL A 93 -18.58 -13.89 -15.61
CA VAL A 93 -19.48 -13.38 -16.66
C VAL A 93 -19.52 -11.88 -17.05
N PRO A 94 -19.65 -11.57 -18.37
CA PRO A 94 -19.54 -10.23 -18.93
C PRO A 94 -20.87 -9.47 -19.02
N ASP A 95 -20.74 -8.15 -19.11
CA ASP A 95 -21.66 -7.17 -19.70
C ASP A 95 -23.00 -6.93 -18.98
N VAL A 96 -23.19 -5.75 -18.37
CA VAL A 96 -24.17 -4.75 -18.85
C VAL A 96 -23.77 -3.35 -18.31
N GLN A 97 -23.85 -2.38 -19.21
CA GLN A 97 -23.75 -0.93 -19.05
C GLN A 97 -23.88 -0.31 -17.65
N SER A 98 -22.87 0.50 -17.29
CA SER A 98 -22.94 1.97 -17.45
C SER A 98 -24.32 2.64 -17.35
N VAL A 99 -25.08 2.51 -16.25
CA VAL A 99 -26.24 3.39 -16.00
C VAL A 99 -26.56 3.63 -14.52
N VAL A 100 -25.58 3.79 -13.64
CA VAL A 100 -25.75 4.33 -12.27
C VAL A 100 -24.34 4.67 -11.78
N SER A 101 -23.92 5.88 -11.41
CA SER A 101 -24.64 7.06 -10.96
C SER A 101 -23.72 8.27 -11.08
N GLN A 102 -24.26 9.41 -11.50
CA GLN A 102 -23.59 10.73 -11.49
C GLN A 102 -23.38 11.30 -10.06
N TRP A 103 -23.18 10.45 -9.04
CA TRP A 103 -22.98 10.85 -7.63
C TRP A 103 -21.88 10.10 -6.85
N SER A 104 -21.04 9.29 -7.49
CA SER A 104 -19.97 8.56 -6.77
C SER A 104 -18.58 9.11 -7.08
N LEU A 105 -18.26 10.29 -6.51
CA LEU A 105 -16.87 10.81 -6.45
C LEU A 105 -16.10 10.31 -5.22
N ILE A 106 -16.63 9.31 -4.51
CA ILE A 106 -15.91 8.63 -3.44
C ILE A 106 -15.19 7.44 -4.06
N GLU A 107 -13.88 7.59 -4.28
CA GLU A 107 -13.01 6.49 -4.66
C GLU A 107 -13.17 5.36 -3.63
N PRO A 108 -13.51 4.13 -4.05
CA PRO A 108 -13.82 3.05 -3.13
C PRO A 108 -12.59 2.70 -2.26
N LEU A 109 -12.84 2.33 -1.00
CA LEU A 109 -11.79 1.83 -0.12
C LEU A 109 -11.19 0.56 -0.70
N THR A 110 -9.86 0.50 -0.72
CA THR A 110 -9.10 -0.69 -1.13
C THR A 110 -9.26 -1.82 -0.11
N ALA A 111 -8.95 -3.06 -0.51
CA ALA A 111 -9.01 -4.22 0.39
C ALA A 111 -8.17 -4.05 1.66
N ARG A 112 -6.99 -3.42 1.54
CA ARG A 112 -6.11 -3.11 2.68
C ARG A 112 -6.68 -2.04 3.58
N GLU A 113 -7.26 -1.00 2.99
CA GLU A 113 -7.96 0.03 3.74
C GLU A 113 -9.19 -0.53 4.47
N LEU A 114 -9.92 -1.47 3.86
CA LEU A 114 -11.02 -2.21 4.51
C LEU A 114 -10.53 -3.09 5.65
N GLU A 115 -9.42 -3.81 5.47
CA GLU A 115 -8.80 -4.62 6.51
C GLU A 115 -8.37 -3.78 7.71
N ILE A 116 -7.70 -2.65 7.44
CA ILE A 116 -7.33 -1.67 8.47
C ILE A 116 -8.57 -1.08 9.13
N LEU A 117 -9.60 -0.73 8.35
CA LEU A 117 -10.88 -0.19 8.84
C LEU A 117 -11.61 -1.19 9.75
N ARG A 118 -11.59 -2.49 9.44
CA ARG A 118 -12.11 -3.56 10.31
C ARG A 118 -11.36 -3.61 11.64
N LEU A 119 -10.03 -3.54 11.61
CA LEU A 119 -9.23 -3.54 12.83
C LEU A 119 -9.41 -2.26 13.66
N LEU A 120 -9.59 -1.11 13.00
CA LEU A 120 -9.96 0.14 13.67
C LEU A 120 -11.33 0.03 14.35
N ALA A 121 -12.31 -0.61 13.69
CA ALA A 121 -13.63 -0.85 14.23
C ALA A 121 -13.65 -1.85 15.39
N ALA A 122 -12.71 -2.79 15.39
CA ALA A 122 -12.44 -3.69 16.52
C ALA A 122 -11.68 -3.00 17.68
N GLY A 123 -11.36 -1.71 17.57
CA GLY A 123 -10.70 -0.95 18.63
C GLY A 123 -9.17 -1.05 18.64
N SER A 124 -8.56 -1.65 17.61
CA SER A 124 -7.10 -1.79 17.55
C SER A 124 -6.41 -0.42 17.43
N SER A 125 -5.29 -0.27 18.15
CA SER A 125 -4.38 0.86 17.97
C SER A 125 -3.57 0.68 16.67
N ASN A 126 -3.06 1.79 16.10
CA ASN A 126 -2.25 1.70 14.89
C ASN A 126 -0.98 0.84 15.09
N LEU A 127 -0.47 0.76 16.33
CA LEU A 127 0.65 -0.11 16.68
C LEU A 127 0.24 -1.59 16.64
N GLN A 128 -0.91 -1.93 17.20
CA GLN A 128 -1.44 -3.30 17.12
C GLN A 128 -1.75 -3.70 15.67
N ILE A 129 -2.32 -2.80 14.89
CA ILE A 129 -2.58 -3.02 13.46
C ILE A 129 -1.27 -3.26 12.71
N ALA A 130 -0.24 -2.45 12.98
CA ALA A 130 1.08 -2.61 12.37
C ALA A 130 1.67 -4.00 12.66
N HIS A 131 1.60 -4.44 13.92
CA HIS A 131 2.03 -5.78 14.31
C HIS A 131 1.22 -6.90 13.66
N GLN A 132 -0.12 -6.78 13.67
CA GLN A 132 -1.01 -7.81 13.15
C GLN A 132 -0.91 -7.96 11.64
N LEU A 133 -0.71 -6.85 10.95
CA LEU A 133 -0.64 -6.80 9.50
C LEU A 133 0.79 -6.86 8.96
N VAL A 134 1.78 -7.02 9.85
CA VAL A 134 3.23 -7.09 9.58
C VAL A 134 3.69 -5.96 8.65
N ILE A 135 3.27 -4.74 8.96
CA ILE A 135 3.65 -3.50 8.29
C ILE A 135 4.04 -2.46 9.33
N SER A 136 4.58 -1.33 8.89
CA SER A 136 5.01 -0.32 9.83
C SER A 136 3.85 0.49 10.41
N LEU A 137 4.10 1.10 11.57
CA LEU A 137 3.19 2.08 12.16
C LEU A 137 2.93 3.27 11.22
N ASN A 138 3.91 3.65 10.41
CA ASN A 138 3.79 4.77 9.48
C ASN A 138 2.89 4.39 8.28
N THR A 139 3.07 3.20 7.73
CA THR A 139 2.20 2.63 6.69
C THR A 139 0.76 2.58 7.18
N VAL A 140 0.53 2.09 8.40
CA VAL A 140 -0.81 2.09 9.02
C VAL A 140 -1.36 3.52 9.15
N LYS A 141 -0.57 4.48 9.67
CA LYS A 141 -1.02 5.88 9.80
C LYS A 141 -1.41 6.48 8.45
N ARG A 142 -0.66 6.20 7.39
CA ARG A 142 -0.95 6.67 6.04
C ARG A 142 -2.22 6.05 5.48
N HIS A 143 -2.40 4.73 5.61
CA HIS A 143 -3.65 4.08 5.22
C HIS A 143 -4.85 4.64 6.01
N VAL A 144 -4.71 4.89 7.31
CA VAL A 144 -5.76 5.53 8.13
C VAL A 144 -6.10 6.93 7.59
N GLN A 145 -5.10 7.73 7.20
CA GLN A 145 -5.33 9.04 6.58
C GLN A 145 -6.05 8.92 5.24
N HIS A 146 -5.67 7.97 4.39
CA HIS A 146 -6.36 7.72 3.12
C HIS A 146 -7.81 7.26 3.34
N ILE A 147 -8.06 6.36 4.31
CA ILE A 147 -9.43 5.94 4.70
C ILE A 147 -10.27 7.15 5.10
N ILE A 148 -9.72 8.02 5.97
CA ILE A 148 -10.40 9.23 6.45
C ILE A 148 -10.72 10.17 5.27
N ALA A 149 -9.75 10.39 4.38
CA ALA A 149 -9.92 11.23 3.21
C ALA A 149 -10.96 10.68 2.23
N LYS A 150 -10.91 9.38 1.92
CA LYS A 150 -11.86 8.70 1.02
C LYS A 150 -13.28 8.68 1.61
N LEU A 151 -13.42 8.45 2.91
CA LEU A 151 -14.72 8.51 3.58
C LEU A 151 -15.23 9.94 3.80
N GLY A 152 -14.45 10.97 3.46
CA GLY A 152 -14.83 12.38 3.60
C GLY A 152 -15.01 12.82 5.06
N VAL A 153 -14.33 12.15 6.00
CA VAL A 153 -14.45 12.40 7.44
C VAL A 153 -13.18 13.04 8.00
N THR A 154 -13.19 13.45 9.26
CA THR A 154 -12.07 14.18 9.88
C THR A 154 -11.25 13.37 10.87
N ASN A 155 -11.78 12.25 11.37
CA ASN A 155 -11.10 11.44 12.37
C ASN A 155 -11.46 9.96 12.29
N ARG A 156 -10.64 9.12 12.94
CA ARG A 156 -10.79 7.66 12.93
C ARG A 156 -12.15 7.18 13.47
N THR A 157 -12.71 7.87 14.45
CA THR A 157 -14.00 7.49 15.06
C THR A 157 -15.13 7.74 14.06
N GLN A 158 -15.10 8.88 13.37
CA GLN A 158 -16.01 9.19 12.27
C GLN A 158 -15.81 8.22 11.09
N ALA A 159 -14.58 7.79 10.80
CA ALA A 159 -14.33 6.79 9.76
C ALA A 159 -15.03 5.46 10.08
N VAL A 160 -14.94 4.97 11.32
CA VAL A 160 -15.66 3.75 11.76
C VAL A 160 -17.16 3.95 11.72
N ALA A 161 -17.67 5.10 12.18
CA ALA A 161 -19.11 5.40 12.14
C ALA A 161 -19.65 5.47 10.70
N SER A 162 -18.93 6.16 9.82
CA SER A 162 -19.26 6.27 8.39
C SER A 162 -19.23 4.90 7.71
N ALA A 163 -18.21 4.08 7.99
CA ALA A 163 -18.12 2.72 7.47
C ALA A 163 -19.29 1.82 7.89
N ARG A 164 -19.77 1.93 9.13
CA ARG A 164 -20.99 1.23 9.60
C ARG A 164 -22.24 1.74 8.88
N ALA A 165 -22.38 3.05 8.71
CA ALA A 165 -23.50 3.65 8.00
C ALA A 165 -23.55 3.22 6.52
N LEU A 166 -22.38 3.09 5.89
CA LEU A 166 -22.21 2.62 4.52
C LEU A 166 -22.25 1.08 4.37
N ARG A 167 -22.48 0.33 5.46
CA ARG A 167 -22.48 -1.14 5.51
C ARG A 167 -21.21 -1.80 4.96
N LEU A 168 -20.07 -1.12 5.16
CA LEU A 168 -18.74 -1.66 4.84
C LEU A 168 -18.19 -2.55 5.97
N LEU A 169 -18.85 -2.53 7.13
CA LEU A 169 -18.55 -3.25 8.36
C LEU A 169 -19.84 -3.81 8.98
#